data_AF-A0A7S0HM60-F1
#
_entry.id   AF-A0A7S0HM60-F1
#
_cell.length_a   1.000
_cell.length_b   1.000
_cell.length_c   1.000
_cell.angle_alpha   90.00
_cell.angle_beta   90.00
_cell.angle_gamma   90.00
#
_symmetry.space_group_name_H-M   'P 1'
#
loop_
_entity.id
_entity.type
_entity.pdbx_description
1 polymer ?
#
loop_
_entity_poly.entity_id
_entity_poly.type
_entity_poly.pdbx_seq_one_letter_code
_entity_poly.pdbx_strand_id
1 'polypeptide(L)'
;VMRRVEDVGEPNLTTVRTINIELTRIDSLIDKDEMVVFLKIDTDGHELQALRGATKLFEEERVKYMKIEFVPYALEMGNAGSPSAAMDLLDLLDGYGFHVYDIMWNGVGLEGEFFCVHDLRPVPRETFESFVERYKRIVHYGGTNILAVHRNHLADLALDLACE
;
A
#
# COMPACT_ATOMS: atom_id res chain seq x y z
N VAL A 1 -12.21 -3.89 22.76
CA VAL A 1 -13.25 -4.92 22.54
C VAL A 1 -13.28 -5.16 21.04
N MET A 2 -12.66 -6.23 20.55
CA MET A 2 -12.76 -6.61 19.13
C MET A 2 -14.22 -6.99 18.86
N ARG A 3 -14.86 -6.29 17.90
CA ARG A 3 -16.18 -6.71 17.40
C ARG A 3 -16.00 -8.00 16.61
N ARG A 4 -16.97 -8.92 16.72
CA ARG A 4 -16.95 -10.12 15.87
C ARG A 4 -17.20 -9.68 14.43
N VAL A 5 -16.61 -10.38 13.47
CA VAL A 5 -16.77 -10.11 12.02
C VAL A 5 -18.25 -10.12 11.63
N GLU A 6 -19.06 -10.95 12.30
CA GLU A 6 -20.52 -11.04 12.17
C GLU A 6 -21.27 -9.75 12.59
N ASP A 7 -20.68 -8.94 13.48
CA ASP A 7 -21.26 -7.70 14.01
C ASP A 7 -20.98 -6.50 13.09
N VAL A 8 -20.09 -6.66 12.11
CA VAL A 8 -19.82 -5.68 11.06
C VAL A 8 -20.66 -6.08 9.86
N GLY A 9 -21.97 -5.82 9.95
CA GLY A 9 -22.84 -5.98 8.77
C GLY A 9 -22.28 -5.19 7.59
N GLU A 10 -22.48 -5.67 6.37
CA GLU A 10 -22.17 -4.88 5.17
C GLU A 10 -22.72 -3.47 5.38
N PRO A 11 -21.89 -2.42 5.27
CA PRO A 11 -22.41 -1.08 5.39
C PRO A 11 -23.52 -0.94 4.36
N ASN A 12 -24.73 -0.59 4.81
CA ASN A 12 -25.85 -0.26 3.94
C ASN A 12 -25.51 1.04 3.20
N LEU A 13 -24.60 0.95 2.23
CA LEU A 13 -24.12 2.05 1.43
C LEU A 13 -25.21 2.36 0.42
N THR A 14 -26.00 3.40 0.72
CA THR A 14 -26.88 3.99 -0.27
C THR A 14 -26.10 5.08 -0.99
N THR A 15 -25.96 4.99 -2.31
CA THR A 15 -25.38 6.06 -3.12
C THR A 15 -26.25 7.31 -2.99
N VAL A 16 -25.78 8.29 -2.22
CA VAL A 16 -26.50 9.56 -2.01
C VAL A 16 -26.30 10.51 -3.19
N ARG A 17 -25.11 10.50 -3.79
CA ARG A 17 -24.73 11.39 -4.90
C ARG A 17 -23.51 10.85 -5.63
N THR A 18 -23.49 11.02 -6.95
CA THR A 18 -22.28 10.88 -7.78
C THR A 18 -21.82 12.28 -8.21
N ILE A 19 -20.53 12.55 -8.07
CA ILE A 19 -19.89 13.75 -8.62
C ILE A 19 -18.78 13.33 -9.58
N ASN A 20 -18.62 14.08 -10.66
CA ASN A 20 -17.48 13.91 -11.54
C ASN A 20 -16.31 14.70 -10.95
N ILE A 21 -15.15 14.05 -10.84
CA ILE A 21 -13.89 14.68 -10.47
C ILE A 21 -12.90 14.52 -11.63
N GLU A 22 -12.04 15.51 -11.80
CA GLU A 22 -10.92 15.39 -12.72
C GLU A 22 -9.82 14.56 -12.05
N LEU A 23 -9.27 13.61 -12.80
CA LEU A 23 -8.16 12.78 -12.36
C LEU A 23 -6.86 13.31 -12.98
N THR A 24 -5.78 13.25 -12.21
CA THR A 24 -4.44 13.59 -12.68
C THR A 24 -3.44 12.53 -12.23
N ARG A 25 -2.27 12.53 -12.84
CA ARG A 25 -1.15 11.67 -12.46
C ARG A 25 -0.43 12.27 -11.26
N ILE A 26 0.03 11.43 -10.33
CA ILE A 26 0.90 11.85 -9.23
C ILE A 26 2.17 12.52 -9.79
N ASP A 27 2.73 12.00 -10.88
CA ASP A 27 3.89 12.59 -11.57
C ASP A 27 3.67 14.06 -11.98
N SER A 28 2.42 14.49 -12.18
CA SER A 28 2.08 15.86 -12.58
C SER A 28 1.86 16.81 -11.39
N LEU A 29 1.82 16.28 -10.17
CA LEU A 29 1.62 17.06 -8.95
C LEU A 29 2.93 17.45 -8.27
N ILE A 30 4.03 16.77 -8.60
CA ILE A 30 5.33 16.96 -7.97
C ILE A 30 6.27 17.65 -8.98
N ASP A 31 6.91 18.74 -8.57
CA ASP A 31 7.84 19.47 -9.42
C ASP A 31 9.01 18.59 -9.84
N LYS A 32 9.49 18.71 -11.08
CA LYS A 32 10.50 17.80 -11.69
C LYS A 32 11.83 17.65 -10.93
N ASP A 33 12.16 18.57 -10.01
CA ASP A 33 13.42 18.56 -9.26
C ASP A 33 13.21 18.21 -7.78
N GLU A 34 11.97 17.91 -7.37
CA GLU A 34 11.61 17.63 -5.97
C GLU A 34 11.74 16.13 -5.64
N MET A 35 12.25 15.81 -4.45
CA MET A 35 12.33 14.43 -3.96
C MET A 35 11.20 14.16 -2.96
N VAL A 36 10.46 13.07 -3.17
CA VAL A 36 9.42 12.62 -2.25
C VAL A 36 10.05 11.72 -1.18
N VAL A 37 10.37 12.31 -0.03
CA VAL A 37 10.93 11.56 1.11
C VAL A 37 9.99 10.43 1.53
N PHE A 38 8.68 10.70 1.49
CA PHE A 38 7.68 9.77 1.98
C PHE A 38 6.38 9.90 1.20
N LEU A 39 5.91 8.81 0.58
CA LEU A 39 4.66 8.73 -0.17
C LEU A 39 3.66 7.80 0.54
N LYS A 40 2.55 8.35 1.04
CA LYS A 40 1.41 7.54 1.53
C LYS A 40 0.42 7.33 0.40
N ILE A 41 0.03 6.08 0.13
CA ILE A 41 -1.06 5.72 -0.78
C ILE A 41 -2.13 4.96 0.01
N ASP A 42 -3.34 5.52 0.01
CA ASP A 42 -4.51 5.05 0.72
C ASP A 42 -5.71 5.57 -0.09
N THR A 43 -6.20 4.73 -1.00
CA THR A 43 -7.11 5.11 -2.08
C THR A 43 -8.29 4.13 -2.20
N ASP A 44 -8.59 3.43 -1.12
CA ASP A 44 -9.75 2.52 -0.98
C ASP A 44 -9.83 1.49 -2.11
N GLY A 45 -8.70 0.84 -2.43
CA GLY A 45 -8.61 -0.20 -3.45
C GLY A 45 -8.10 0.27 -4.82
N HIS A 46 -7.87 1.57 -5.00
CA HIS A 46 -7.33 2.15 -6.24
C HIS A 46 -5.81 2.38 -6.21
N GLU A 47 -5.08 1.71 -5.30
CA GLU A 47 -3.66 1.93 -5.08
C GLU A 47 -2.87 1.64 -6.36
N LEU A 48 -3.22 0.56 -7.07
CA LEU A 48 -2.56 0.17 -8.30
C LEU A 48 -2.62 1.26 -9.38
N GLN A 49 -3.76 1.93 -9.53
CA GLN A 49 -3.94 3.02 -10.50
C GLN A 49 -3.20 4.29 -10.07
N ALA A 50 -3.23 4.61 -8.77
CA ALA A 50 -2.47 5.72 -8.21
C ALA A 50 -0.97 5.54 -8.47
N LEU A 51 -0.42 4.35 -8.21
CA LEU A 51 0.98 4.00 -8.45
C LEU A 51 1.35 4.02 -9.94
N ARG A 52 0.46 3.56 -10.83
CA ARG A 52 0.64 3.74 -12.30
C ARG A 52 0.67 5.21 -12.71
N GLY A 53 0.12 6.10 -11.89
CA GLY A 53 0.22 7.56 -12.02
C GLY A 53 1.53 8.17 -11.53
N ALA A 54 2.40 7.40 -10.87
CA ALA A 54 3.65 7.84 -10.25
C ALA A 54 4.92 7.21 -10.88
N THR A 55 4.78 6.58 -12.06
CA THR A 55 5.87 5.78 -12.64
C THR A 55 7.10 6.60 -13.01
N LYS A 56 6.97 7.88 -13.37
CA LYS A 56 8.16 8.71 -13.65
C LYS A 56 8.94 8.97 -12.37
N LEU A 57 8.26 9.24 -11.27
CA LEU A 57 8.92 9.37 -9.97
C LEU A 57 9.67 8.09 -9.57
N PHE A 58 9.16 6.91 -9.96
CA PHE A 58 9.82 5.64 -9.70
C PHE A 58 11.02 5.41 -10.61
N GLU A 59 10.88 5.67 -11.91
CA GLU A 59 11.96 5.58 -12.92
C GLU A 59 13.13 6.51 -12.60
N GLU A 60 12.82 7.70 -12.09
CA GLU A 60 13.80 8.72 -11.68
C GLU A 60 14.31 8.50 -10.24
N GLU A 61 13.85 7.46 -9.54
CA GLU A 61 14.22 7.13 -8.16
C GLU A 61 13.96 8.27 -7.16
N ARG A 62 12.88 9.03 -7.39
CA ARG A 62 12.54 10.24 -6.62
C ARG A 62 11.57 9.99 -5.47
N VAL A 63 11.34 8.73 -5.11
CA VAL A 63 10.55 8.32 -3.94
C VAL A 63 11.41 7.48 -3.02
N LYS A 64 11.75 8.03 -1.84
CA LYS A 64 12.62 7.35 -0.87
C LYS A 64 11.89 6.21 -0.17
N TYR A 65 10.71 6.51 0.38
CA TYR A 65 9.88 5.56 1.12
C TYR A 65 8.41 5.68 0.72
N MET A 66 7.70 4.56 0.76
CA MET A 66 6.28 4.53 0.44
C MET A 66 5.50 3.59 1.35
N LYS A 67 4.38 4.07 1.92
CA LYS A 67 3.41 3.22 2.63
C LYS A 67 2.16 3.05 1.79
N ILE A 68 1.73 1.82 1.65
CA ILE A 68 0.55 1.47 0.86
C ILE A 68 -0.39 0.65 1.74
N GLU A 69 -1.66 1.02 1.76
CA GLU A 69 -2.70 0.14 2.29
C GLU A 69 -2.86 -1.07 1.38
N PHE A 70 -2.61 -2.27 1.91
CA PHE A 70 -2.65 -3.51 1.17
C PHE A 70 -3.80 -4.38 1.64
N VAL A 71 -4.96 -4.20 1.00
CA VAL A 71 -6.17 -4.99 1.23
C VAL A 71 -6.53 -5.70 -0.07
N PRO A 72 -6.19 -7.00 -0.25
CA PRO A 72 -6.42 -7.71 -1.51
C PRO A 72 -7.86 -7.63 -2.03
N TYR A 73 -8.85 -7.68 -1.13
CA TYR A 73 -10.25 -7.54 -1.50
C TYR A 73 -10.59 -6.15 -2.05
N ALA A 74 -10.14 -5.08 -1.38
CA ALA A 74 -10.37 -3.72 -1.85
C ALA A 74 -9.67 -3.48 -3.19
N LEU A 75 -8.43 -3.95 -3.33
CA LEU A 75 -7.67 -3.88 -4.57
C LEU A 75 -8.41 -4.56 -5.73
N GLU A 76 -8.98 -5.73 -5.51
CA GLU A 76 -9.80 -6.43 -6.52
C GLU A 76 -11.03 -5.58 -6.91
N MET A 77 -11.79 -5.08 -5.93
CA MET A 77 -12.98 -4.26 -6.16
C MET A 77 -12.67 -2.94 -6.87
N GLY A 78 -11.64 -2.22 -6.44
CA GLY A 78 -11.16 -0.98 -7.06
C GLY A 78 -10.55 -1.17 -8.45
N ASN A 79 -10.24 -2.41 -8.85
CA ASN A 79 -9.67 -2.75 -10.15
C ASN A 79 -10.64 -3.58 -11.01
N ALA A 80 -11.92 -3.19 -11.02
CA ALA A 80 -12.97 -3.80 -11.85
C ALA A 80 -13.16 -5.31 -11.60
N GLY A 81 -12.94 -5.77 -10.35
CA GLY A 81 -13.06 -7.17 -9.97
C GLY A 81 -11.90 -8.03 -10.44
N SER A 82 -10.72 -7.45 -10.67
CA SER A 82 -9.54 -8.20 -11.12
C SER A 82 -8.91 -8.99 -9.95
N PRO A 83 -8.94 -10.33 -9.96
CA PRO A 83 -8.39 -11.13 -8.85
C PRO A 83 -6.86 -11.08 -8.76
N SER A 84 -6.19 -10.58 -9.81
CA SER A 84 -4.74 -10.38 -9.86
C SER A 84 -4.30 -9.03 -9.31
N ALA A 85 -5.20 -8.09 -9.00
CA ALA A 85 -4.84 -6.70 -8.68
C ALA A 85 -3.79 -6.58 -7.56
N ALA A 86 -3.90 -7.41 -6.53
CA ALA A 86 -2.93 -7.45 -5.44
C ALA A 86 -1.53 -7.93 -5.89
N MET A 87 -1.47 -8.93 -6.77
CA MET A 87 -0.22 -9.39 -7.37
C MET A 87 0.35 -8.35 -8.33
N ASP A 88 -0.50 -7.75 -9.18
CA ASP A 88 -0.10 -6.72 -10.13
C ASP A 88 0.52 -5.50 -9.43
N LEU A 89 0.03 -5.15 -8.23
CA LEU A 89 0.61 -4.11 -7.39
C LEU A 89 2.01 -4.48 -6.90
N LEU A 90 2.19 -5.68 -6.36
CA LEU A 90 3.50 -6.14 -5.88
C LEU A 90 4.51 -6.28 -7.03
N ASP A 91 4.07 -6.79 -8.18
CA ASP A 91 4.87 -6.89 -9.40
C ASP A 91 5.26 -5.51 -9.95
N LEU A 92 4.37 -4.53 -9.90
CA LEU A 92 4.68 -3.15 -10.28
C LEU A 92 5.79 -2.58 -9.42
N LEU A 93 5.68 -2.72 -8.09
CA LEU A 93 6.68 -2.21 -7.14
C LEU A 93 8.05 -2.89 -7.35
N ASP A 94 8.07 -4.22 -7.44
CA ASP A 94 9.31 -4.96 -7.69
C ASP A 94 9.94 -4.61 -9.04
N GLY A 95 9.12 -4.44 -10.08
CA GLY A 95 9.55 -4.02 -11.42
C GLY A 95 10.24 -2.66 -11.46
N TYR A 96 9.87 -1.75 -10.54
CA TYR A 96 10.52 -0.46 -10.34
C TYR A 96 11.61 -0.48 -9.24
N GLY A 97 12.06 -1.66 -8.82
CA GLY A 97 13.19 -1.78 -7.90
C GLY A 97 12.85 -1.51 -6.43
N PHE A 98 11.58 -1.57 -6.03
CA PHE A 98 11.22 -1.48 -4.62
C PHE A 98 11.32 -2.83 -3.91
N HIS A 99 11.85 -2.84 -2.69
CA HIS A 99 11.68 -3.91 -1.72
C HIS A 99 10.44 -3.66 -0.89
N VAL A 100 9.61 -4.69 -0.75
CA VAL A 100 8.38 -4.64 0.02
C VAL A 100 8.62 -5.27 1.39
N TYR A 101 8.10 -4.60 2.42
CA TYR A 101 8.07 -5.09 3.78
C TYR A 101 6.63 -5.09 4.30
N ASP A 102 6.26 -6.17 4.99
CA ASP A 102 5.03 -6.27 5.76
C ASP A 102 5.19 -5.47 7.05
N ILE A 103 4.33 -4.47 7.25
CA ILE A 103 4.27 -3.70 8.49
C ILE A 103 3.34 -4.46 9.44
N MET A 104 3.91 -5.37 10.22
CA MET A 104 3.13 -6.17 11.17
C MET A 104 2.60 -5.30 12.30
N TRP A 105 1.27 -5.26 12.47
CA TRP A 105 0.64 -4.60 13.60
C TRP A 105 0.49 -5.56 14.79
N ASN A 106 1.09 -5.23 15.94
CA ASN A 106 1.06 -6.07 17.14
C ASN A 106 -0.06 -5.71 18.14
N GLY A 107 -1.05 -4.92 17.73
CA GLY A 107 -2.29 -4.73 18.50
C GLY A 107 -2.26 -3.70 19.64
N VAL A 108 -1.24 -2.84 19.74
CA VAL A 108 -1.18 -1.73 20.70
C VAL A 108 -1.01 -0.40 19.97
N GLY A 109 -2.14 0.16 19.52
CA GLY A 109 -2.22 1.47 18.87
C GLY A 109 -3.64 1.73 18.36
N LEU A 110 -4.04 2.99 18.20
CA LEU A 110 -5.28 3.32 17.48
C LEU A 110 -5.16 2.79 16.04
N GLU A 111 -6.17 2.07 15.57
CA GLU A 111 -6.31 1.68 14.16
C GLU A 111 -6.11 2.92 13.27
N GLY A 112 -5.27 2.81 12.24
CA GLY A 112 -5.37 3.70 11.09
C GLY A 112 -4.05 4.29 10.58
N GLU A 113 -3.34 5.10 11.37
CA GLU A 113 -2.56 6.16 10.70
C GLU A 113 -1.08 6.27 11.09
N PHE A 114 -0.67 5.67 12.21
CA PHE A 114 0.67 5.90 12.76
C PHE A 114 1.64 4.74 12.46
N PHE A 115 2.87 5.09 12.10
CA PHE A 115 4.01 4.17 12.02
C PHE A 115 4.42 3.73 13.42
N CYS A 116 3.79 2.71 13.97
CA CYS A 116 4.38 1.94 15.07
C CYS A 116 5.00 0.69 14.47
N VAL A 117 6.22 0.84 13.96
CA VAL A 117 7.00 -0.28 13.42
C VAL A 117 7.58 -1.04 14.60
N HIS A 118 6.92 -2.11 15.01
CA HIS A 118 7.52 -3.07 15.95
C HIS A 118 8.36 -4.13 15.22
N ASP A 119 8.02 -4.44 13.96
CA ASP A 119 8.70 -5.46 13.15
C ASP A 119 8.44 -5.17 11.66
N LEU A 120 9.51 -5.03 10.86
CA LEU A 120 9.43 -5.00 9.39
C LEU A 120 9.87 -6.34 8.86
N ARG A 121 8.97 -7.05 8.18
CA ARG A 121 9.29 -8.35 7.59
C ARG A 121 9.44 -8.20 6.08
N PRO A 122 10.60 -8.50 5.50
CA PRO A 122 10.74 -8.45 4.05
C PRO A 122 9.77 -9.45 3.40
N VAL A 123 9.15 -9.02 2.32
CA VAL A 123 8.28 -9.84 1.46
C VAL A 123 9.04 -10.04 0.15
N PRO A 124 9.83 -11.11 0.01
CA PRO A 124 10.59 -11.32 -1.20
C PRO A 124 9.68 -11.81 -2.34
N ARG A 125 10.07 -11.52 -3.59
CA ARG A 125 9.27 -11.78 -4.81
C ARG A 125 8.73 -13.21 -4.86
N GLU A 126 9.54 -14.19 -4.51
CA GLU A 126 9.18 -15.62 -4.51
C GLU A 126 8.08 -15.98 -3.52
N THR A 127 7.74 -15.09 -2.58
CA THR A 127 6.67 -15.29 -1.59
C THR A 127 5.40 -14.49 -1.88
N PHE A 128 5.37 -13.63 -2.92
CA PHE A 128 4.24 -12.73 -3.20
C PHE A 128 2.89 -13.46 -3.25
N GLU A 129 2.82 -14.59 -3.94
CA GLU A 129 1.60 -15.39 -4.02
C GLU A 129 1.14 -15.87 -2.64
N SER A 130 2.05 -16.48 -1.86
CA SER A 130 1.75 -16.93 -0.50
C SER A 130 1.37 -15.78 0.44
N PHE A 131 1.93 -14.61 0.22
CA PHE A 131 1.67 -13.39 0.98
C PHE A 131 0.26 -12.87 0.71
N VAL A 132 -0.15 -12.78 -0.56
CA VAL A 132 -1.51 -12.43 -0.98
C VAL A 132 -2.52 -13.43 -0.45
N GLU A 133 -2.24 -14.73 -0.62
CA GLU A 133 -3.12 -15.81 -0.16
C GLU A 133 -3.33 -15.80 1.35
N ARG A 134 -2.28 -15.47 2.12
CA ARG A 134 -2.40 -15.32 3.58
C ARG A 134 -3.40 -14.22 3.94
N TYR A 135 -3.35 -13.05 3.30
CA TYR A 135 -4.27 -11.95 3.63
C TYR A 135 -5.69 -12.19 3.11
N LYS A 136 -5.86 -12.86 1.97
CA LYS A 136 -7.18 -13.32 1.51
C LYS A 136 -7.87 -14.27 2.52
N ARG A 137 -7.10 -15.00 3.32
CA ARG A 137 -7.62 -15.96 4.33
C ARG A 137 -7.92 -15.34 5.70
N ILE A 138 -7.23 -14.27 6.08
CA ILE A 138 -7.24 -13.80 7.48
C ILE A 138 -8.56 -13.08 7.84
N VAL A 139 -9.18 -12.31 6.94
CA VAL A 139 -10.57 -11.80 7.06
C VAL A 139 -11.01 -11.36 5.65
N HIS A 140 -12.27 -11.56 5.23
CA HIS A 140 -12.76 -11.08 3.92
C HIS A 140 -12.58 -9.57 3.67
N TYR A 141 -12.37 -8.77 4.73
CA TYR A 141 -12.16 -7.31 4.69
C TYR A 141 -10.85 -6.87 5.36
N GLY A 142 -9.98 -7.81 5.75
CA GLY A 142 -8.73 -7.50 6.45
C GLY A 142 -7.59 -7.24 5.47
N GLY A 143 -6.79 -6.21 5.72
CA GLY A 143 -5.54 -5.97 5.02
C GLY A 143 -4.39 -5.71 5.98
N THR A 144 -3.25 -5.33 5.41
CA THR A 144 -2.08 -4.84 6.14
C THR A 144 -1.66 -3.51 5.54
N ASN A 145 -0.61 -2.91 6.10
CA ASN A 145 0.16 -1.89 5.41
C ASN A 145 1.48 -2.51 4.95
N ILE A 146 1.92 -2.14 3.75
CA ILE A 146 3.25 -2.47 3.29
C ILE A 146 4.10 -1.21 3.24
N LEU A 147 5.39 -1.37 3.54
CA LEU A 147 6.43 -0.37 3.29
C LEU A 147 7.18 -0.80 2.03
N ALA A 148 7.20 0.05 1.01
CA ALA A 148 8.03 -0.11 -0.16
C ALA A 148 9.22 0.86 -0.07
N VAL A 149 10.43 0.34 -0.24
CA VAL A 149 11.69 1.10 -0.19
C VAL A 149 12.48 0.81 -1.45
N HIS A 150 12.89 1.85 -2.18
CA HIS A 150 13.71 1.64 -3.37
C HIS A 150 15.05 1.00 -2.99
N ARG A 151 15.57 0.08 -3.81
CA ARG A 151 16.84 -0.65 -3.57
C ARG A 151 18.00 0.27 -3.21
N ASN A 152 18.06 1.45 -3.83
CA ASN A 152 19.13 2.42 -3.60
C ASN A 152 19.01 3.17 -2.26
N HIS A 153 17.87 3.07 -1.57
CA HIS A 153 17.60 3.70 -0.27
C HIS A 153 17.53 2.71 0.90
N LEU A 154 17.85 1.43 0.68
CA LEU A 154 17.84 0.42 1.74
C LEU A 154 18.83 0.71 2.87
N ALA A 155 20.02 1.22 2.53
CA ALA A 155 21.01 1.61 3.54
C ALA A 155 20.52 2.80 4.39
N ASP A 156 19.78 3.72 3.76
CA ASP A 156 19.19 4.87 4.44
C ASP A 156 18.12 4.43 5.44
N LEU A 157 17.31 3.41 5.12
CA LEU A 157 16.30 2.89 6.04
C LEU A 157 16.91 2.43 7.37
N ALA A 158 18.03 1.70 7.32
CA ALA A 158 18.69 1.21 8.53
C ALA A 158 19.24 2.36 9.39
N LEU A 159 19.76 3.41 8.76
CA LEU A 159 20.23 4.62 9.45
C LEU A 159 19.06 5.40 10.06
N ASP A 160 18.01 5.65 9.27
CA ASP A 160 16.85 6.43 9.68
C ASP A 160 16.08 5.75 10.82
N LEU A 161 16.04 4.41 10.87
CA LEU A 161 15.45 3.63 11.97
C LEU A 161 16.35 3.52 13.21
N ALA A 162 17.66 3.70 13.08
CA ALA A 162 18.62 3.57 14.19
C ALA A 162 18.90 4.89 14.92
N CYS A 163 18.45 6.02 14.38
CA CYS A 163 18.69 7.36 14.93
C CYS A 163 17.61 7.87 15.91
N GLU A 164 16.87 6.97 16.57
CA GLU A 164 15.94 7.32 17.67
C GLU A 164 16.64 7.66 19.00
#